data_AF-A0A1Y2K0B4-F1
#
_entry.id   AF-A0A1Y2K0B4-F1
#
_cell.length_a   1.000
_cell.length_b   1.000
_cell.length_c   1.000
_cell.angle_alpha   90.00
_cell.angle_beta   90.00
_cell.angle_gamma   90.00
#
_symmetry.space_group_name_H-M   'P 1'
#
loop_
_entity.id
_entity.type
_entity.pdbx_description
1 polymer ?
#
loop_
_entity_poly.entity_id
_entity_poly.type
_entity_poly.pdbx_seq_one_letter_code
_entity_poly.pdbx_strand_id
1 'polypeptide(L)'
;MTSQAIAHKLNAIVNPQTHAKGTRSMGSFRTLLLALLCLLTPTAVTAQPPPALLLETQLDEAYISGVASYENGHMAPSVNIQIFGPDGKELGRTTTDQGGEFWHKISVGGVHHIVASNRDGQRAESSLEIPASAAPTPETTASTPTAEASPAPSEKSGAQADAATNMTAPKASADRTAQLEQRITLLEKRLDTRTTLWGWLGWLIALPALMWGAWNQGAKGRKFEEEEAE
;
A
#
# COMPACT_ATOMS: atom_id res chain seq x y z
N MET A 1 74.71 37.57 64.34
CA MET A 1 75.34 37.70 63.02
C MET A 1 74.39 37.11 61.99
N THR A 2 73.33 37.82 61.59
CA THR A 2 73.26 38.76 60.45
C THR A 2 73.64 38.16 59.10
N SER A 3 72.61 38.05 58.25
CA SER A 3 72.57 38.54 56.86
C SER A 3 73.37 37.81 55.77
N GLN A 4 72.75 37.75 54.57
CA GLN A 4 73.15 37.04 53.34
C GLN A 4 72.90 35.52 53.41
N ALA A 5 71.99 34.92 52.65
CA ALA A 5 71.75 35.15 51.23
C ALA A 5 70.28 34.85 50.89
N ILE A 6 69.45 35.88 51.06
CA ILE A 6 68.20 36.07 50.32
C ILE A 6 68.62 36.52 48.91
N ALA A 7 69.04 35.61 48.03
CA ALA A 7 69.47 35.96 46.67
C ALA A 7 69.51 34.81 45.66
N HIS A 8 68.67 33.77 45.79
CA HIS A 8 68.63 32.71 44.76
C HIS A 8 67.23 32.23 44.36
N LYS A 9 66.18 32.97 44.75
CA LYS A 9 64.78 32.58 44.53
C LYS A 9 64.10 33.22 43.29
N LEU A 10 64.85 33.79 42.35
CA LEU A 10 64.27 34.61 41.26
C LEU A 10 64.75 34.32 39.83
N ASN A 11 65.33 33.14 39.53
CA ASN A 11 65.79 32.85 38.15
C ASN A 11 65.29 31.52 37.53
N ALA A 12 64.18 30.97 38.02
CA ALA A 12 63.55 29.76 37.44
C ALA A 12 62.22 30.06 36.71
N ILE A 13 62.03 31.30 36.26
CA ILE A 13 60.92 31.72 35.36
C ILE A 13 61.52 31.97 33.98
N VAL A 14 62.17 30.96 33.41
CA VAL A 14 62.61 30.99 32.01
C VAL A 14 62.23 29.66 31.37
N ASN A 15 61.05 29.68 30.75
CA ASN A 15 60.75 29.07 29.46
C ASN A 15 60.61 27.53 29.37
N PRO A 16 59.37 27.00 29.38
CA PRO A 16 59.03 25.77 28.70
C PRO A 16 58.26 26.05 27.39
N GLN A 17 58.97 26.45 26.34
CA GLN A 17 58.48 26.30 24.96
C GLN A 17 58.68 24.84 24.53
N THR A 18 57.76 23.96 24.95
CA THR A 18 57.67 22.62 24.39
C THR A 18 56.95 22.69 23.05
N HIS A 19 57.73 22.64 21.97
CA HIS A 19 57.26 22.38 20.61
C HIS A 19 56.65 20.96 20.53
N ALA A 20 55.39 20.83 20.91
CA ALA A 20 54.58 19.65 20.58
C ALA A 20 54.23 19.74 19.09
N LYS A 21 55.02 19.05 18.26
CA LYS A 21 54.78 18.88 16.83
C LYS A 21 53.54 18.00 16.65
N GLY A 22 52.37 18.65 16.64
CA GLY A 22 51.08 18.01 16.44
C GLY A 22 50.95 17.47 15.02
N THR A 23 51.31 16.21 14.83
CA THR A 23 50.90 15.42 13.65
C THR A 23 49.39 15.28 13.72
N ARG A 24 48.67 16.20 13.06
CA ARG A 24 47.22 16.10 12.88
C ARG A 24 46.92 14.85 12.05
N SER A 25 46.59 13.76 12.75
CA SER A 25 46.12 12.52 12.15
C SER A 25 44.87 12.80 11.33
N MET A 26 45.02 12.82 10.00
CA MET A 26 43.92 12.95 9.03
C MET A 26 42.95 11.73 9.07
N GLY A 27 43.25 10.69 9.85
CA GLY A 27 42.38 9.52 10.00
C GLY A 27 41.14 9.78 10.85
N SER A 28 41.23 10.66 11.85
CA SER A 28 40.14 10.89 12.82
C SER A 28 38.95 11.64 12.23
N PHE A 29 39.16 12.43 11.16
CA PHE A 29 38.06 13.20 10.55
C PHE A 29 37.18 12.32 9.66
N ARG A 30 37.76 11.31 8.99
CA ARG A 30 37.01 10.38 8.14
C ARG A 30 36.11 9.44 8.95
N THR A 31 36.59 8.94 10.08
CA THR A 31 35.79 8.09 10.97
C THR A 31 34.67 8.86 11.66
N LEU A 32 34.91 10.12 12.05
CA LEU A 32 33.88 10.97 12.65
C LEU A 32 32.82 11.38 11.62
N LEU A 33 33.22 11.63 10.37
CA LEU A 33 32.29 11.93 9.28
C LEU A 33 31.44 10.71 8.87
N LEU A 34 31.99 9.49 8.88
CA LEU A 34 31.24 8.25 8.62
C LEU A 34 30.28 7.89 9.76
N ALA A 35 30.70 8.05 11.01
CA ALA A 35 29.82 7.84 12.17
C ALA A 35 28.68 8.86 12.21
N LEU A 36 28.96 10.13 11.87
CA LEU A 36 27.95 11.17 11.75
C LEU A 36 26.98 10.89 10.58
N LEU A 37 27.47 10.34 9.46
CA LEU A 37 26.63 9.96 8.32
C LEU A 37 25.70 8.77 8.64
N CYS A 38 26.14 7.81 9.48
CA CYS A 38 25.29 6.71 9.96
C CYS A 38 24.25 7.15 11.00
N LEU A 39 24.53 8.21 11.78
CA LEU A 39 23.56 8.80 12.72
C LEU A 39 22.51 9.69 12.02
N LEU A 40 22.74 10.06 10.76
CA LEU A 40 21.86 10.94 9.99
C LEU A 40 20.90 10.21 9.03
N THR A 41 20.84 8.87 9.02
CA THR A 41 19.80 8.17 8.26
C THR A 41 18.63 7.85 9.19
N PRO A 42 17.58 8.69 9.26
CA PRO A 42 16.35 8.29 9.91
C PRO A 42 15.78 7.12 9.12
N THR A 43 15.91 5.90 9.66
CA THR A 43 15.14 4.75 9.20
C THR A 43 13.72 4.93 9.71
N ALA A 44 12.99 5.88 9.14
CA ALA A 44 11.56 5.88 9.23
C ALA A 44 11.10 4.63 8.46
N VAL A 45 10.93 3.53 9.19
CA VAL A 45 10.11 2.42 8.72
C VAL A 45 8.71 3.01 8.60
N THR A 46 8.40 3.54 7.42
CA THR A 46 7.05 3.92 7.09
C THR A 46 6.26 2.62 7.09
N ALA A 47 5.51 2.38 8.16
CA ALA A 47 4.51 1.33 8.18
C ALA A 47 3.59 1.60 6.99
N GLN A 48 3.79 0.84 5.93
CA GLN A 48 2.99 0.98 4.72
C GLN A 48 1.55 0.70 5.14
N PRO A 49 0.60 1.61 4.85
CA PRO A 49 -0.78 1.40 5.26
C PRO A 49 -1.26 0.05 4.71
N PRO A 50 -2.03 -0.72 5.49
CA PRO A 50 -2.49 -2.02 5.04
C PRO A 50 -3.35 -1.82 3.78
N PRO A 51 -3.20 -2.69 2.75
CA PRO A 51 -3.82 -2.50 1.45
C PRO A 51 -5.34 -2.53 1.57
N ALA A 52 -6.07 -1.61 0.92
CA ALA A 52 -7.52 -1.52 1.09
C ALA A 52 -8.22 -2.81 0.64
N LEU A 53 -9.29 -3.19 1.36
CA LEU A 53 -10.15 -4.32 1.01
C LEU A 53 -11.15 -3.89 -0.08
N LEU A 54 -11.32 -4.71 -1.10
CA LEU A 54 -12.26 -4.56 -2.19
C LEU A 54 -13.23 -5.76 -2.18
N LEU A 55 -14.48 -5.49 -2.52
CA LEU A 55 -15.54 -6.50 -2.54
C LEU A 55 -16.31 -6.38 -3.85
N GLU A 56 -16.32 -7.46 -4.62
CA GLU A 56 -17.12 -7.57 -5.84
C GLU A 56 -18.21 -8.62 -5.60
N THR A 57 -19.45 -8.26 -5.90
CA THR A 57 -20.61 -9.13 -5.66
C THR A 57 -21.45 -9.25 -6.92
N GLN A 58 -21.94 -10.45 -7.18
CA GLN A 58 -22.81 -10.76 -8.30
C GLN A 58 -23.93 -11.70 -7.88
N LEU A 59 -25.00 -11.70 -8.67
CA LEU A 59 -26.14 -12.59 -8.49
C LEU A 59 -25.93 -13.81 -9.39
N ASP A 60 -25.91 -15.00 -8.80
CA ASP A 60 -25.80 -16.28 -9.48
C ASP A 60 -27.04 -17.14 -9.19
N GLU A 61 -28.02 -17.08 -10.09
CA GLU A 61 -29.33 -17.74 -9.99
C GLU A 61 -30.05 -17.51 -8.64
N ALA A 62 -29.77 -18.36 -7.64
CA ALA A 62 -30.36 -18.34 -6.30
C ALA A 62 -29.33 -18.04 -5.18
N TYR A 63 -28.12 -17.64 -5.54
CA TYR A 63 -27.02 -17.35 -4.64
C TYR A 63 -26.44 -15.96 -4.90
N ILE A 64 -26.08 -15.28 -3.82
CA ILE A 64 -25.17 -14.13 -3.87
C ILE A 64 -23.77 -14.73 -3.86
N SER A 65 -23.01 -14.51 -4.93
CA SER A 65 -21.60 -14.86 -4.99
C SER A 65 -20.75 -13.61 -5.07
N GLY A 66 -19.50 -13.72 -4.65
CA GLY A 66 -18.59 -12.59 -4.73
C GLY A 66 -17.16 -12.96 -4.38
N VAL A 67 -16.27 -12.02 -4.66
CA VAL A 67 -14.84 -12.15 -4.41
C VAL A 67 -14.38 -10.96 -3.58
N ALA A 68 -13.67 -11.25 -2.50
CA ALA A 68 -12.95 -10.25 -1.71
C ALA A 68 -11.48 -10.28 -2.10
N SER A 69 -10.95 -9.12 -2.48
CA SER A 69 -9.55 -8.94 -2.84
C SER A 69 -8.98 -7.70 -2.18
N TYR A 70 -7.67 -7.61 -2.07
CA TYR A 70 -6.98 -6.40 -1.67
C TYR A 70 -6.69 -5.53 -2.90
N GLU A 71 -6.46 -4.23 -2.70
CA GLU A 71 -6.15 -3.27 -3.76
C GLU A 71 -4.89 -3.64 -4.59
N ASN A 72 -4.00 -4.44 -4.01
CA ASN A 72 -2.81 -4.97 -4.70
C ASN A 72 -3.11 -6.19 -5.60
N GLY A 73 -4.37 -6.61 -5.71
CA GLY A 73 -4.80 -7.75 -6.51
C GLY A 73 -4.65 -9.12 -5.82
N HIS A 74 -4.16 -9.18 -4.58
CA HIS A 74 -4.15 -10.42 -3.82
C HIS A 74 -5.55 -10.77 -3.32
N MET A 75 -5.89 -12.06 -3.32
CA MET A 75 -7.15 -12.53 -2.75
C MET A 75 -7.15 -12.38 -1.23
N ALA A 76 -8.32 -12.12 -0.67
CA ALA A 76 -8.50 -11.90 0.76
C ALA A 76 -9.21 -13.10 1.41
N PRO A 77 -8.46 -14.12 1.85
CA PRO A 77 -9.05 -15.30 2.46
C PRO A 77 -9.50 -15.03 3.89
N SER A 78 -10.45 -15.84 4.39
CA SER A 78 -10.93 -15.75 5.77
C SER A 78 -11.51 -14.38 6.18
N VAL A 79 -12.04 -13.64 5.22
CA VAL A 79 -12.74 -12.36 5.44
C VAL A 79 -14.16 -12.65 5.88
N ASN A 80 -14.64 -11.96 6.91
CA ASN A 80 -15.99 -12.10 7.43
C ASN A 80 -16.96 -11.33 6.54
N ILE A 81 -17.94 -12.03 5.97
CA ILE A 81 -18.96 -11.45 5.10
C ILE A 81 -20.30 -11.44 5.85
N GLN A 82 -20.85 -10.26 6.09
CA GLN A 82 -22.17 -10.05 6.67
C GLN A 82 -23.14 -9.60 5.58
N ILE A 83 -24.31 -10.21 5.54
CA ILE A 83 -25.31 -9.96 4.49
C ILE A 83 -26.56 -9.45 5.17
N PHE A 84 -26.93 -8.22 4.82
CA PHE A 84 -28.12 -7.54 5.31
C PHE A 84 -29.18 -7.52 4.23
N GLY A 85 -30.42 -7.82 4.62
CA GLY A 85 -31.58 -7.76 3.75
C GLY A 85 -32.06 -6.34 3.50
N PRO A 86 -33.13 -6.18 2.69
CA PRO A 86 -33.74 -4.88 2.38
C PRO A 86 -34.37 -4.19 3.58
N ASP A 87 -34.65 -4.93 4.65
CA ASP A 87 -35.13 -4.42 5.93
C ASP A 87 -33.99 -3.96 6.86
N GLY A 88 -32.73 -4.11 6.43
CA GLY A 88 -31.54 -3.82 7.23
C GLY A 88 -31.23 -4.90 8.27
N LYS A 89 -31.93 -6.03 8.27
CA LYS A 89 -31.67 -7.15 9.19
C LYS A 89 -30.56 -8.05 8.65
N GLU A 90 -29.69 -8.54 9.52
CA GLU A 90 -28.69 -9.56 9.15
C GLU A 90 -29.42 -10.85 8.77
N LEU A 91 -29.31 -11.24 7.48
CA LEU A 91 -29.86 -12.49 6.95
C LEU A 91 -28.91 -13.65 7.19
N GLY A 92 -27.61 -13.37 7.19
CA GLY A 92 -26.61 -14.37 7.44
C GLY A 92 -25.20 -13.83 7.42
N ARG A 93 -24.28 -14.72 7.76
CA ARG A 93 -22.85 -14.47 7.82
C ARG A 93 -22.11 -15.64 7.20
N THR A 94 -21.11 -15.34 6.40
CA THR A 94 -20.21 -16.34 5.80
C THR A 94 -18.77 -15.85 5.89
N THR A 95 -17.84 -16.66 5.41
CA THR A 95 -16.41 -16.33 5.38
C THR A 95 -15.84 -16.72 4.04
N THR A 96 -14.95 -15.88 3.49
CA THR A 96 -14.31 -16.17 2.21
C THR A 96 -13.35 -17.35 2.31
N ASP A 97 -13.26 -18.12 1.24
CA ASP A 97 -12.35 -19.26 1.12
C ASP A 97 -10.89 -18.84 0.83
N GLN A 98 -10.03 -19.77 0.42
CA GLN A 98 -8.63 -19.46 0.09
C GLN A 98 -8.48 -18.58 -1.17
N GLY A 99 -9.45 -18.64 -2.09
CA GLY A 99 -9.52 -17.81 -3.29
C GLY A 99 -10.15 -16.44 -3.02
N GLY A 100 -10.56 -16.14 -1.78
CA GLY A 100 -11.31 -14.92 -1.47
C GLY A 100 -12.78 -14.99 -1.92
N GLU A 101 -13.26 -16.15 -2.35
CA GLU A 101 -14.61 -16.34 -2.87
C GLU A 101 -15.59 -16.66 -1.73
N PHE A 102 -16.86 -16.26 -1.90
CA PHE A 102 -17.94 -16.65 -1.02
C PHE A 102 -19.24 -16.86 -1.78
N TRP A 103 -20.14 -17.65 -1.18
CA TRP A 103 -21.50 -17.88 -1.66
C TRP A 103 -22.48 -17.83 -0.50
N HIS A 104 -23.66 -17.27 -0.75
CA HIS A 104 -24.76 -17.23 0.20
C HIS A 104 -26.09 -17.43 -0.50
N LYS A 105 -26.92 -18.34 0.01
CA LYS A 105 -28.24 -18.62 -0.57
C LYS A 105 -29.21 -17.48 -0.29
N ILE A 106 -29.91 -17.04 -1.33
CA ILE A 106 -30.90 -15.95 -1.23
C ILE A 106 -32.17 -16.46 -0.58
N SER A 107 -32.69 -15.71 0.38
CA SER A 107 -33.96 -15.99 1.05
C SER A 107 -35.06 -15.00 0.70
N VAL A 108 -34.72 -13.76 0.34
CA VAL A 108 -35.66 -12.67 0.05
C VAL A 108 -35.12 -11.84 -1.11
N GLY A 109 -36.01 -11.30 -1.96
CA GLY A 109 -35.62 -10.34 -3.00
C GLY A 109 -35.48 -8.91 -2.45
N GLY A 110 -34.92 -7.99 -3.23
CA GLY A 110 -34.73 -6.59 -2.88
C GLY A 110 -33.26 -6.18 -2.80
N VAL A 111 -33.02 -4.97 -2.29
CA VAL A 111 -31.66 -4.43 -2.11
C VAL A 111 -30.99 -5.06 -0.90
N HIS A 112 -29.86 -5.72 -1.13
CA HIS A 112 -29.04 -6.32 -0.09
C HIS A 112 -27.78 -5.50 0.13
N HIS A 113 -27.37 -5.33 1.37
CA HIS A 113 -26.09 -4.72 1.73
C HIS A 113 -25.14 -5.82 2.20
N ILE A 114 -24.00 -5.93 1.55
CA ILE A 114 -22.97 -6.91 1.87
C ILE A 114 -21.78 -6.15 2.45
N VAL A 115 -21.37 -6.54 3.65
CA VAL A 115 -20.26 -5.94 4.38
C VAL A 115 -19.18 -6.99 4.58
N ALA A 116 -18.01 -6.74 4.00
CA ALA A 116 -16.81 -7.54 4.22
C ALA A 116 -15.94 -6.86 5.27
N SER A 117 -15.49 -7.61 6.28
CA SER A 117 -14.56 -7.12 7.30
C SER A 117 -13.46 -8.14 7.61
N ASN A 118 -12.24 -7.65 7.80
CA ASN A 118 -11.10 -8.49 8.19
C ASN A 118 -10.71 -8.25 9.66
N ARG A 119 -9.76 -9.05 10.16
CA ARG A 119 -9.26 -8.92 11.54
C ARG A 119 -8.44 -7.66 11.78
N ASP A 120 -7.89 -7.08 10.71
CA ASP A 120 -7.09 -5.85 10.76
C ASP A 120 -7.96 -4.58 10.80
N GLY A 121 -9.29 -4.72 10.87
CA GLY A 121 -10.25 -3.63 10.94
C GLY A 121 -10.58 -2.98 9.61
N GLN A 122 -10.13 -3.55 8.49
CA GLN A 122 -10.51 -3.10 7.16
C GLN A 122 -11.92 -3.54 6.83
N ARG A 123 -12.63 -2.68 6.10
CA ARG A 123 -14.04 -2.87 5.77
C ARG A 123 -14.29 -2.46 4.32
N ALA A 124 -15.04 -3.30 3.60
CA ALA A 124 -15.54 -3.04 2.26
C ALA A 124 -17.04 -3.29 2.23
N GLU A 125 -17.77 -2.53 1.43
CA GLU A 125 -19.22 -2.61 1.33
C GLU A 125 -19.66 -2.68 -0.12
N SER A 126 -20.68 -3.49 -0.39
CA SER A 126 -21.34 -3.58 -1.68
C SER A 126 -22.85 -3.60 -1.49
N SER A 127 -23.58 -3.08 -2.47
CA SER A 127 -25.04 -3.16 -2.51
C SER A 127 -25.46 -3.89 -3.78
N LEU A 128 -26.33 -4.89 -3.64
CA LEU A 128 -26.81 -5.69 -4.75
C LEU A 128 -28.34 -5.72 -4.75
N GLU A 129 -28.95 -5.34 -5.87
CA GLU A 129 -30.39 -5.44 -6.06
C GLU A 129 -30.75 -6.81 -6.62
N ILE A 130 -31.57 -7.56 -5.88
CA ILE A 130 -32.00 -8.91 -6.24
C ILE A 130 -33.47 -8.83 -6.70
N PRO A 131 -33.80 -9.26 -7.93
CA PRO A 131 -35.18 -9.25 -8.39
C PRO A 131 -36.01 -10.24 -7.56
N ALA A 132 -37.27 -9.89 -7.29
CA ALA A 132 -38.18 -10.75 -6.53
C ALA A 132 -38.37 -12.15 -7.13
N SER A 133 -38.15 -12.31 -8.44
CA SER A 133 -38.21 -13.59 -9.15
C SER A 133 -37.03 -14.53 -8.87
N ALA A 134 -35.90 -14.01 -8.39
CA ALA A 134 -34.72 -14.82 -8.03
C ALA A 134 -34.79 -15.36 -6.60
N ALA A 135 -35.66 -14.78 -5.76
CA ALA A 135 -35.91 -15.33 -4.44
C ALA A 135 -36.74 -16.61 -4.59
N PRO A 136 -36.38 -17.71 -3.90
CA PRO A 136 -37.23 -18.89 -3.88
C PRO A 136 -38.59 -18.48 -3.34
N THR A 137 -39.64 -18.71 -4.13
CA THR A 137 -41.02 -18.51 -3.65
C THR A 137 -41.18 -19.37 -2.40
N PRO A 138 -41.75 -18.85 -1.30
CA PRO A 138 -41.92 -19.60 -0.06
C PRO A 138 -43.00 -20.69 -0.23
N GLU A 139 -42.75 -21.66 -1.10
CA GLU A 139 -43.47 -22.92 -1.12
C GLU A 139 -42.89 -23.78 0.00
N THR A 140 -43.56 -23.70 1.15
CA THR A 140 -43.65 -24.73 2.18
C THR A 140 -42.50 -25.74 2.22
N THR A 141 -41.42 -25.39 2.92
CA THR A 141 -40.55 -26.41 3.53
C THR A 141 -40.51 -26.16 5.03
N ALA A 142 -41.50 -26.72 5.73
CA ALA A 142 -41.39 -26.99 7.15
C ALA A 142 -40.44 -28.18 7.36
N SER A 143 -39.66 -28.15 8.46
CA SER A 143 -38.78 -29.22 9.00
C SER A 143 -37.36 -29.23 8.38
N THR A 144 -36.23 -29.20 9.07
CA THR A 144 -35.84 -29.44 10.49
C THR A 144 -34.39 -28.91 10.66
N PRO A 145 -33.95 -28.37 11.81
CA PRO A 145 -32.53 -28.14 12.05
C PRO A 145 -31.89 -29.44 12.55
N THR A 146 -30.90 -29.96 11.82
CA THR A 146 -29.97 -30.97 12.35
C THR A 146 -28.56 -30.52 12.02
N ALA A 147 -27.89 -30.04 13.06
CA ALA A 147 -26.46 -29.84 13.09
C ALA A 147 -25.80 -31.20 13.37
N GLU A 148 -24.95 -31.70 12.47
CA GLU A 148 -23.80 -32.55 12.86
C GLU A 148 -22.78 -32.71 11.72
N ALA A 149 -21.53 -32.33 12.05
CA ALA A 149 -20.21 -32.79 11.60
C ALA A 149 -19.93 -33.21 10.12
N SER A 150 -18.97 -32.49 9.52
CA SER A 150 -17.98 -32.95 8.53
C SER A 150 -17.00 -33.97 9.18
N PRO A 151 -16.23 -34.88 8.49
CA PRO A 151 -15.80 -34.82 7.08
C PRO A 151 -15.73 -36.15 6.27
N ALA A 152 -15.69 -36.05 4.93
CA ALA A 152 -14.73 -36.75 4.03
C ALA A 152 -15.06 -36.50 2.53
N PRO A 153 -14.06 -36.36 1.64
CA PRO A 153 -14.25 -36.05 0.23
C PRO A 153 -14.39 -37.31 -0.63
N SER A 154 -15.25 -37.28 -1.65
CA SER A 154 -15.25 -38.24 -2.76
C SER A 154 -15.51 -37.54 -4.09
N GLU A 155 -14.55 -37.76 -4.98
CA GLU A 155 -14.54 -37.37 -6.39
C GLU A 155 -15.61 -38.13 -7.20
N LYS A 156 -16.23 -37.45 -8.17
CA LYS A 156 -16.59 -37.88 -9.53
C LYS A 156 -17.38 -36.76 -10.21
N SER A 157 -16.84 -36.11 -11.25
CA SER A 157 -16.85 -36.55 -12.66
C SER A 157 -18.26 -36.80 -13.19
N GLY A 158 -18.72 -35.89 -14.05
CA GLY A 158 -19.99 -36.00 -14.77
C GLY A 158 -20.17 -34.80 -15.68
N ALA A 159 -19.70 -34.93 -16.91
CA ALA A 159 -19.98 -34.03 -18.01
C ALA A 159 -21.48 -33.99 -18.32
N GLN A 160 -22.05 -32.81 -18.58
CA GLN A 160 -23.24 -32.71 -19.40
C GLN A 160 -23.22 -31.42 -20.23
N ALA A 161 -22.98 -31.64 -21.52
CA ALA A 161 -23.26 -30.70 -22.58
C ALA A 161 -24.69 -30.98 -23.07
N ASP A 162 -25.52 -29.94 -23.14
CA ASP A 162 -26.70 -29.82 -23.99
C ASP A 162 -26.96 -28.29 -24.09
N ALA A 163 -26.56 -27.61 -25.18
CA ALA A 163 -27.24 -27.53 -26.47
C ALA A 163 -28.66 -26.90 -26.40
N ALA A 164 -28.73 -25.69 -26.98
CA ALA A 164 -29.91 -25.00 -27.51
C ALA A 164 -30.83 -24.25 -26.53
N THR A 165 -30.78 -22.91 -26.58
CA THR A 165 -31.90 -22.08 -27.06
C THR A 165 -31.37 -20.75 -27.59
N ASN A 166 -31.65 -20.51 -28.87
CA ASN A 166 -31.34 -19.30 -29.61
C ASN A 166 -32.45 -18.23 -29.41
N MET A 167 -32.02 -16.96 -29.52
CA MET A 167 -32.81 -15.81 -30.00
C MET A 167 -33.88 -15.20 -29.09
N THR A 168 -33.48 -14.25 -28.23
CA THR A 168 -33.92 -12.83 -28.29
C THR A 168 -33.19 -11.99 -27.24
N ALA A 169 -32.01 -11.44 -27.54
CA ALA A 169 -31.35 -10.47 -26.64
C ALA A 169 -30.38 -9.47 -27.31
N PRO A 170 -30.68 -8.83 -28.46
CA PRO A 170 -29.71 -7.93 -29.10
C PRO A 170 -29.60 -6.52 -28.46
N LYS A 171 -30.48 -6.13 -27.52
CA LYS A 171 -30.45 -4.78 -26.92
C LYS A 171 -29.67 -4.69 -25.59
N ALA A 172 -29.72 -5.73 -24.76
CA ALA A 172 -29.09 -5.68 -23.44
C ALA A 172 -27.54 -5.74 -23.48
N SER A 173 -26.96 -6.22 -24.58
CA SER A 173 -25.50 -6.26 -24.74
C SER A 173 -24.89 -4.91 -25.14
N ALA A 174 -25.63 -4.07 -25.88
CA ALA A 174 -25.16 -2.76 -26.33
C ALA A 174 -25.07 -1.73 -25.18
N ASP A 175 -26.01 -1.79 -24.23
CA ASP A 175 -26.00 -0.90 -23.05
C ASP A 175 -24.84 -1.25 -22.10
N ARG A 176 -24.48 -2.53 -21.99
CA ARG A 176 -23.33 -2.98 -21.18
C ARG A 176 -22.00 -2.50 -21.75
N THR A 177 -21.84 -2.48 -23.07
CA THR A 177 -20.62 -1.97 -23.71
C THR A 177 -20.47 -0.46 -23.50
N ALA A 178 -21.55 0.31 -23.61
CA ALA A 178 -21.51 1.76 -23.36
C ALA A 178 -21.16 2.07 -21.88
N GLN A 179 -21.65 1.27 -20.94
CA GLN A 179 -21.34 1.44 -19.52
C GLN A 179 -19.88 1.09 -19.19
N LEU A 180 -19.31 0.09 -19.87
CA LEU A 180 -17.90 -0.27 -19.73
C LEU A 180 -16.96 0.83 -20.25
N GLU A 181 -17.28 1.46 -21.38
CA GLU A 181 -16.50 2.57 -21.94
C GLU A 181 -16.48 3.80 -21.00
N GLN A 182 -17.61 4.10 -20.34
CA GLN A 182 -17.65 5.17 -19.34
C GLN A 182 -16.75 4.86 -18.14
N ARG A 183 -16.66 3.60 -17.69
CA ARG A 183 -15.77 3.21 -16.59
C ARG A 183 -14.29 3.33 -16.96
N ILE A 184 -13.92 2.97 -18.19
CA ILE A 184 -12.53 3.11 -18.68
C ILE A 184 -12.12 4.59 -18.72
N THR A 185 -12.99 5.45 -19.24
CA THR A 185 -12.73 6.90 -19.34
C THR A 185 -12.53 7.55 -17.96
N LEU A 186 -13.25 7.07 -16.94
CA LEU A 186 -13.13 7.58 -15.57
C LEU A 186 -11.82 7.12 -14.89
N LEU A 187 -11.34 5.91 -15.21
CA LEU A 187 -10.07 5.38 -14.71
C LEU A 187 -8.85 6.06 -15.34
N GLU A 188 -8.89 6.35 -16.64
CA GLU A 188 -7.80 7.09 -17.32
C GLU A 188 -7.58 8.48 -16.70
N LYS A 189 -8.68 9.16 -16.34
CA LYS A 189 -8.62 10.49 -15.71
C LYS A 189 -7.93 10.49 -14.33
N ARG A 190 -7.87 9.35 -13.64
CA ARG A 190 -7.14 9.21 -12.36
C ARG A 190 -5.64 8.91 -12.54
N LEU A 191 -5.22 8.40 -13.69
CA LEU A 191 -3.80 8.10 -13.93
C LEU A 191 -3.01 9.34 -14.36
N ASP A 192 -3.64 10.27 -15.06
CA ASP A 192 -2.99 11.48 -15.59
C ASP A 192 -2.53 12.48 -14.50
N THR A 193 -3.19 12.47 -13.34
CA THR A 193 -2.75 13.26 -12.19
C THR A 193 -1.46 12.71 -11.56
N ARG A 194 -1.17 11.41 -11.71
CA ARG A 194 0.02 10.78 -11.13
C ARG A 194 1.27 11.06 -11.96
N THR A 195 1.17 11.10 -13.28
CA THR A 195 2.27 11.46 -14.20
C THR A 195 2.71 12.92 -14.05
N THR A 196 1.74 13.83 -13.91
CA THR A 196 2.01 15.26 -13.65
C THR A 196 2.80 15.46 -12.35
N LEU A 197 2.53 14.62 -11.33
CA LEU A 197 3.21 14.65 -10.03
C LEU A 197 4.65 14.09 -10.06
N TRP A 198 5.03 13.30 -11.06
CA TRP A 198 6.43 12.84 -11.18
C TRP A 198 7.28 13.82 -12.01
N GLY A 199 6.68 14.56 -12.94
CA GLY A 199 7.36 15.57 -13.74
C GLY A 199 7.97 16.71 -12.91
N TRP A 200 7.23 17.28 -11.95
CA TRP A 200 7.77 18.35 -11.09
C TRP A 200 8.80 17.83 -10.07
N LEU A 201 8.67 16.56 -9.65
CA LEU A 201 9.63 15.94 -8.73
C LEU A 201 11.00 15.74 -9.40
N GLY A 202 11.02 15.40 -10.70
CA GLY A 202 12.24 15.38 -11.50
C GLY A 202 12.93 16.75 -11.55
N TRP A 203 12.17 17.84 -11.64
CA TRP A 203 12.71 19.20 -11.66
C TRP A 203 13.35 19.62 -10.33
N LEU A 204 12.77 19.20 -9.20
CA LEU A 204 13.34 19.43 -7.87
C LEU A 204 14.70 18.75 -7.67
N ILE A 205 14.93 17.59 -8.29
CA ILE A 205 16.21 16.89 -8.22
C ILE A 205 17.23 17.47 -9.20
N ALA A 206 16.79 17.94 -10.37
CA ALA A 206 17.66 18.49 -11.40
C ALA A 206 18.31 19.83 -11.00
N LEU A 207 17.57 20.72 -10.33
CA LEU A 207 18.08 22.03 -9.91
C LEU A 207 19.34 22.00 -9.03
N PRO A 208 19.40 21.26 -7.92
CA PRO A 208 20.58 21.22 -7.07
C PRO A 208 21.80 20.61 -7.79
N ALA A 209 21.60 19.63 -8.67
CA ALA A 209 22.68 19.06 -9.48
C ALA A 209 23.28 20.10 -10.44
N LEU A 210 22.42 20.92 -11.07
CA LEU A 210 22.84 21.99 -11.98
C LEU A 210 23.58 23.11 -11.22
N MET A 211 23.07 23.48 -10.04
CA MET A 211 23.70 24.48 -9.17
C MET A 211 25.08 24.02 -8.67
N TRP A 212 25.21 22.75 -8.29
CA TRP A 212 26.48 22.15 -7.90
C TRP A 212 27.49 22.12 -9.07
N GLY A 213 27.03 21.75 -10.27
CA GLY A 213 27.85 21.73 -11.47
C GLY A 213 28.41 23.12 -11.81
N ALA A 214 27.57 24.16 -11.72
CA ALA A 214 27.99 25.54 -11.99
C ALA A 214 29.02 26.04 -10.97
N TRP A 215 28.83 25.75 -9.68
CA TRP A 215 29.76 26.19 -8.64
C TRP A 215 31.14 25.53 -8.78
N ASN A 216 31.18 24.24 -9.13
CA ASN A 216 32.43 23.50 -9.29
C ASN A 216 33.27 23.97 -10.50
N GLN A 217 32.63 24.49 -11.55
CA GLN A 217 33.35 25.02 -12.71
C GLN A 217 34.02 26.37 -12.43
N GLY A 218 33.39 27.25 -11.63
CA GLY A 218 33.99 28.54 -11.26
C GLY A 218 35.28 28.44 -10.44
N ALA A 219 35.51 27.31 -9.76
CA ALA A 219 36.73 27.09 -8.97
C ALA A 219 37.96 26.74 -9.84
N LYS A 220 37.77 26.26 -11.08
CA LYS A 220 38.86 25.82 -11.95
C LYS A 220 39.44 26.92 -12.83
N GLY A 221 38.70 28.00 -13.07
CA GLY A 221 39.13 29.09 -13.97
C GLY A 221 40.16 30.07 -13.39
N ARG A 222 40.34 30.14 -12.07
CA ARG A 222 41.22 31.14 -11.43
C ARG A 222 42.71 30.77 -11.38
N LYS A 223 43.13 29.65 -11.97
CA LYS A 223 44.54 29.20 -11.91
C LYS A 223 45.39 29.59 -13.11
N PHE A 224 44.84 30.24 -14.13
CA PHE A 224 45.57 30.54 -15.37
C PHE A 224 45.99 32.01 -15.52
N GLU A 225 45.59 32.92 -14.62
CA GLU A 225 45.96 34.34 -14.72
C GLU A 225 47.19 34.73 -13.89
N GLU A 226 47.74 33.85 -13.05
CA GLU A 226 48.95 34.15 -12.25
C GLU A 226 50.26 33.77 -12.96
N GLU A 227 50.23 33.07 -14.10
CA GLU A 227 51.45 32.58 -14.77
C GLU A 227 51.92 33.45 -15.96
N GLU A 228 51.18 34.50 -16.34
CA GLU A 228 51.61 35.48 -17.37
C GLU A 228 52.13 36.81 -16.78
N ALA A 229 52.28 36.90 -15.46
CA ALA A 229 52.76 38.11 -14.77
C ALA A 229 54.21 38.03 -14.25
N GLU A 230 54.98 37.00 -14.60
CA GLU A 230 56.44 36.91 -14.35
C GLU A 230 57.28 36.97 -15.63
#